data_AF-A0A415RIP6-F1
#
_entry.id   AF-A0A415RIP6-F1
#
_cell.length_a   1.000
_cell.length_b   1.000
_cell.length_c   1.000
_cell.angle_alpha   90.00
_cell.angle_beta   90.00
_cell.angle_gamma   90.00
#
_symmetry.space_group_name_H-M   'P 1'
#
loop_
_entity.id
_entity.type
_entity.pdbx_description
1 polymer ?
#
loop_
_entity_poly.entity_id
_entity_poly.type
_entity_poly.pdbx_seq_one_letter_code
_entity_poly.pdbx_strand_id
1 'polypeptide(L)' 'MERKYTLKEIRILTNDMTQEEFAKMIGIEYRRYQNLESGKVKLLAKELFQICDNTAFSPKQVKL' A
#
# COMPACT_ATOMS: atom_id res chain seq x y z
N MET A 1 -17.45 10.59 -7.13
CA MET A 1 -16.56 9.41 -7.05
C MET A 1 -15.65 9.59 -5.86
N GLU A 2 -15.47 8.57 -5.03
CA GLU A 2 -14.46 8.59 -3.95
C GLU A 2 -13.06 8.74 -4.57
N ARG A 3 -12.19 9.55 -3.94
CA ARG A 3 -10.79 9.71 -4.38
C ARG A 3 -10.05 8.39 -4.21
N LYS A 4 -9.25 8.03 -5.22
CA LYS A 4 -8.31 6.91 -5.17
C LYS A 4 -6.89 7.40 -4.89
N TYR A 5 -6.14 6.56 -4.18
CA TYR A 5 -4.78 6.82 -3.72
C TYR A 5 -3.84 5.73 -4.22
N THR A 6 -2.66 6.14 -4.67
CA THR A 6 -1.54 5.23 -4.95
C THR A 6 -0.95 4.68 -3.65
N LEU A 7 -0.20 3.58 -3.74
CA LEU A 7 0.51 3.02 -2.58
C LEU A 7 1.49 4.03 -1.97
N LYS A 8 2.15 4.83 -2.80
CA LYS A 8 3.04 5.92 -2.36
C LYS A 8 2.29 6.97 -1.54
N GLU A 9 1.13 7.42 -2.02
CA GLU A 9 0.30 8.38 -1.27
C GLU A 9 -0.18 7.79 0.06
N ILE A 10 -0.64 6.53 0.05
CA ILE A 10 -1.08 5.84 1.27
C ILE A 10 0.06 5.77 2.29
N ARG A 11 1.27 5.40 1.88
CA ARG A 11 2.46 5.35 2.75
C ARG A 11 2.80 6.71 3.34
N ILE A 12 2.86 7.75 2.51
CA ILE A 12 3.18 9.12 2.98
C ILE A 12 2.12 9.62 3.98
N LEU A 13 0.84 9.31 3.73
CA LEU A 13 -0.26 9.70 4.62
C LEU A 13 -0.33 8.87 5.91
N THR A 14 0.34 7.70 5.95
CA THR A 14 0.41 6.82 7.13
C THR A 14 1.69 7.08 7.93
N ASN A 15 1.93 8.35 8.31
CA ASN A 15 3.09 8.82 9.09
C ASN A 15 4.43 8.95 8.33
N ASP A 16 4.42 9.25 7.03
CA ASP A 16 5.63 9.50 6.22
C ASP A 16 6.70 8.41 6.30
N MET A 17 6.26 7.15 6.40
CA MET A 17 7.15 6.00 6.54
C MET A 17 8.01 5.79 5.29
N THR A 18 9.21 5.25 5.48
CA THR A 18 9.99 4.66 4.39
C THR A 18 9.26 3.46 3.79
N GLN A 19 9.66 3.03 2.59
CA GLN A 19 9.10 1.84 1.95
C GLN A 19 9.32 0.57 2.78
N GLU A 20 10.45 0.46 3.49
CA GLU A 20 10.78 -0.70 4.32
C GLU A 20 9.93 -0.75 5.59
N GLU A 21 9.79 0.38 6.29
CA GLU A 21 8.93 0.48 7.48
C GLU A 21 7.48 0.17 7.15
N PHE A 22 6.97 0.73 6.05
CA PHE A 22 5.60 0.48 5.62
C PHE A 22 5.38 -0.99 5.23
N ALA A 23 6.31 -1.59 4.48
CA ALA A 23 6.25 -3.00 4.10
C ALA A 23 6.22 -3.91 5.35
N LYS A 24 7.07 -3.62 6.34
CA LYS A 24 7.11 -4.33 7.62
C LYS A 24 5.79 -4.19 8.38
N MET A 25 5.22 -2.98 8.43
CA MET A 25 3.96 -2.70 9.12
C MET A 25 2.79 -3.50 8.51
N ILE A 26 2.67 -3.54 7.17
CA ILE A 26 1.57 -4.28 6.50
C ILE A 26 1.85 -5.79 6.33
N GLY A 27 3.04 -6.26 6.72
CA GLY A 27 3.42 -7.66 6.59
C GLY A 27 3.66 -8.11 5.14
N ILE A 28 4.23 -7.23 4.31
CA ILE A 28 4.68 -7.55 2.95
C ILE A 28 6.21 -7.48 2.91
N GLU A 29 6.83 -8.37 2.13
CA GLU A 29 8.28 -8.32 1.93
C GLU A 29 8.69 -7.00 1.24
N TYR A 30 9.80 -6.40 1.68
CA TYR A 30 10.22 -5.07 1.23
C TYR A 30 10.37 -4.96 -0.29
N ARG A 31 11.08 -5.89 -0.94
CA ARG A 31 11.29 -5.88 -2.40
C ARG A 31 9.98 -6.06 -3.15
N ARG A 32 9.06 -6.87 -2.62
CA ARG A 32 7.69 -6.99 -3.14
C ARG A 32 6.95 -5.66 -3.05
N TYR A 33 6.96 -5.00 -1.89
CA TYR A 33 6.34 -3.68 -1.72
C TYR A 33 6.95 -2.62 -2.64
N GLN A 34 8.27 -2.57 -2.77
CA GLN A 34 8.98 -1.67 -3.69
C GLN A 34 8.53 -1.87 -5.15
N ASN A 35 8.39 -3.13 -5.59
CA ASN A 35 7.90 -3.44 -6.94
C ASN A 35 6.43 -3.03 -7.13
N LEU A 36 5.60 -3.17 -6.10
CA LEU A 36 4.21 -2.73 -6.10
C LEU A 36 4.11 -1.20 -6.21
N GLU A 37 4.82 -0.46 -5.36
CA GLU A 37 4.79 1.01 -5.34
C GLU A 37 5.32 1.61 -6.66
N SER A 38 6.30 0.95 -7.29
CA SER A 38 6.83 1.33 -8.61
C SER A 38 6.01 0.85 -9.81
N GLY A 39 4.93 0.08 -9.59
CA GLY A 39 4.06 -0.43 -10.64
C GLY A 39 4.66 -1.55 -11.50
N LYS A 40 5.78 -2.17 -11.07
CA LYS A 40 6.41 -3.29 -11.80
C LYS A 40 5.59 -4.57 -11.72
N VAL A 41 4.76 -4.70 -10.69
CA VAL A 41 3.95 -5.88 -10.43
C VAL A 41 2.56 -5.45 -9.97
N LYS A 42 1.55 -6.29 -10.24
CA LYS A 42 0.17 -6.02 -9.82
C LYS A 42 -0.05 -6.35 -8.35
N LEU A 43 -0.94 -5.58 -7.72
CA LEU A 43 -1.42 -5.81 -6.37
C LEU A 43 -2.34 -7.04 -6.33
N LEU A 44 -2.07 -7.95 -5.40
CA LEU A 44 -2.93 -9.11 -5.13
C LEU A 44 -4.01 -8.75 -4.11
N ALA A 45 -5.13 -9.49 -4.12
CA ALA A 45 -6.21 -9.28 -3.16
C ALA A 45 -5.72 -9.38 -1.70
N LYS A 46 -4.85 -10.35 -1.38
CA LYS A 46 -4.23 -10.48 -0.05
C LYS A 46 -3.51 -9.19 0.38
N GLU A 47 -2.72 -8.62 -0.52
CA GLU A 47 -1.92 -7.42 -0.25
C GLU A 47 -2.80 -6.18 -0.10
N LEU A 48 -3.88 -6.10 -0.87
CA LEU A 48 -4.91 -5.08 -0.71
C LEU A 48 -5.53 -5.13 0.70
N PHE A 49 -5.93 -6.32 1.17
CA PHE A 49 -6.46 -6.47 2.52
C PHE A 49 -5.42 -6.14 3.58
N GLN A 50 -4.17 -6.58 3.42
CA GLN A 50 -3.08 -6.23 4.33
C GLN A 50 -2.87 -4.72 4.46
N ILE A 51 -2.96 -3.96 3.37
CA ILE A 51 -2.90 -2.50 3.39
C ILE A 51 -4.11 -1.92 4.13
N CYS A 52 -5.32 -2.40 3.81
CA CYS A 52 -6.54 -1.89 4.43
C CYS A 52 -6.63 -2.19 5.94
N ASP A 53 -6.15 -3.35 6.39
CA ASP A 53 -6.19 -3.75 7.80
C ASP A 53 -5.21 -2.94 8.67
N ASN A 54 -4.17 -2.35 8.06
CA ASN A 54 -3.12 -1.62 8.75
C ASN A 54 -3.14 -0.10 8.47
N THR A 55 -4.14 0.38 7.74
CA THR A 55 -4.28 1.81 7.40
C THR A 55 -5.73 2.27 7.49
N ALA A 56 -5.96 3.57 7.40
CA ALA A 56 -7.33 4.12 7.40
C ALA A 56 -8.03 4.03 6.03
N PHE A 57 -7.44 3.34 5.04
CA PHE A 57 -7.94 3.31 3.67
C PHE A 57 -8.76 2.05 3.39
N SER A 58 -9.93 2.22 2.79
CA SER A 58 -10.76 1.11 2.33
C SER A 58 -10.34 0.60 0.94
N PRO A 59 -10.74 -0.63 0.53
CA PRO A 59 -10.42 -1.17 -0.78
C PRO A 59 -10.85 -0.29 -1.97
N LYS A 60 -11.92 0.50 -1.83
CA LYS A 60 -12.41 1.40 -2.88
C LYS A 60 -11.49 2.60 -3.13
N GLN A 61 -10.71 2.98 -2.11
CA GLN A 61 -9.79 4.10 -2.13
C GLN A 61 -8.41 3.70 -2.65
N VAL A 62 -8.09 2.42 -2.78
CA VAL A 62 -6.79 1.97 -3.30
C VAL A 62 -6.82 1.94 -4.83
N LYS A 63 -5.82 2.57 -5.45
CA LYS A 63 -5.63 2.52 -6.91
C LYS A 63 -4.97 1.20 -7.29
N LEU A 64 -5.70 0.39 -8.08
CA LEU A 64 -5.22 -0.86 -8.70
C LEU A 64 -4.53 -0.60 -10.04
#